data_AF-M1ELI0-F1
#
_entry.id   AF-M1ELI0-F1
#
_cell.length_a   1.000
_cell.length_b   1.000
_cell.length_c   1.000
_cell.angle_alpha   90.00
_cell.angle_beta   90.00
_cell.angle_gamma   90.00
#
_symmetry.space_group_name_H-M   'P 1'
#
loop_
_entity.id
_entity.type
_entity.pdbx_description
1 polymer ?
#
loop_
_entity_poly.entity_id
_entity_poly.type
_entity_poly.pdbx_seq_one_letter_code
_entity_poly.pdbx_strand_id
1 'polypeptide(L)'
;GLPSDAIEKGRNFKIVTEVQQDGQNFTWSQHYPGGHSMTNKFTIGKECDMETMGGKKFKATVHMEGGKITVEFPNYRQTSEIVGDKLVEISTIGGVTYERVSKRLA
;
A
#
# COMPACT_ATOMS: atom_id res chain seq x y z
N GLY A 1 5.51 -11.64 -13.78
CA GLY A 1 6.58 -10.75 -13.29
C GLY A 1 6.36 -9.35 -13.84
N LEU A 2 6.97 -8.33 -13.24
CA LEU A 2 7.00 -6.99 -13.82
C LEU A 2 8.07 -6.91 -14.92
N PRO A 3 7.87 -6.11 -15.98
CA PRO A 3 8.92 -5.82 -16.98
C PRO A 3 10.16 -5.19 -16.34
N SER A 4 11.36 -5.51 -16.83
CA SER A 4 12.63 -5.03 -16.25
C SER A 4 12.74 -3.49 -16.23
N ASP A 5 12.24 -2.83 -17.27
CA ASP A 5 12.21 -1.36 -17.35
C ASP A 5 11.25 -0.76 -16.30
N ALA A 6 10.15 -1.43 -16.00
CA ALA A 6 9.23 -1.04 -14.93
C ALA A 6 9.86 -1.24 -13.53
N ILE A 7 10.68 -2.29 -13.36
CA ILE A 7 11.41 -2.54 -12.12
C ILE A 7 12.45 -1.44 -11.85
N GLU A 8 13.27 -1.09 -12.85
CA GLU A 8 14.29 -0.04 -12.69
C GLU A 8 13.68 1.33 -12.42
N LYS A 9 12.61 1.68 -13.14
CA LYS A 9 11.86 2.92 -12.91
C LYS A 9 11.25 2.93 -11.52
N GLY A 10 10.52 1.87 -11.15
CA GLY A 10 9.85 1.75 -9.86
C GLY A 10 10.81 1.80 -8.66
N ARG A 11 12.02 1.24 -8.78
CA ARG A 11 13.02 1.22 -7.70
C ARG A 11 13.51 2.62 -7.31
N ASN A 12 13.59 3.53 -8.28
CA ASN A 12 14.09 4.88 -8.07
C ASN A 12 12.98 5.93 -7.90
N PHE A 13 11.72 5.53 -7.98
CA PHE A 13 10.60 6.44 -7.80
C PHE A 13 10.42 6.82 -6.34
N LYS A 14 10.48 8.13 -6.09
CA LYS A 14 10.03 8.72 -4.83
C LYS A 14 8.51 8.78 -4.85
N ILE A 15 7.89 7.77 -4.27
CA ILE A 15 6.43 7.69 -4.11
C ILE A 15 6.06 8.45 -2.84
N VAL A 16 5.16 9.43 -2.95
CA VAL A 16 4.58 10.11 -1.78
C VAL A 16 3.30 9.38 -1.42
N THR A 17 3.19 8.93 -0.18
CA THR A 17 1.98 8.27 0.34
C THR A 17 1.24 9.23 1.25
N GLU A 18 0.00 9.53 0.92
CA GLU A 18 -0.92 10.31 1.75
C GLU A 18 -1.96 9.35 2.35
N VAL A 19 -2.08 9.38 3.68
CA VAL A 19 -3.03 8.55 4.41
C VAL A 19 -3.95 9.46 5.21
N GLN A 20 -5.23 9.42 4.89
CA GLN A 20 -6.29 10.07 5.67
C GLN A 20 -7.09 8.99 6.37
N GLN A 21 -7.21 9.10 7.70
CA GLN A 21 -7.99 8.19 8.53
C GLN A 21 -9.12 8.97 9.21
N ASP A 22 -10.35 8.53 8.97
CA ASP A 22 -11.57 9.01 9.63
C ASP A 22 -12.26 7.82 10.31
N GLY A 23 -11.94 7.62 11.59
CA GLY A 23 -12.36 6.45 12.36
C GLY A 23 -11.87 5.14 11.72
N GLN A 24 -12.81 4.40 11.13
CA GLN A 24 -12.56 3.13 10.42
C GLN A 24 -12.45 3.29 8.90
N ASN A 25 -12.67 4.49 8.37
CA ASN A 25 -12.56 4.80 6.96
C ASN A 25 -11.17 5.34 6.65
N PHE A 26 -10.57 4.84 5.57
CA PHE A 26 -9.25 5.22 5.12
C PHE A 26 -9.32 5.66 3.67
N THR A 27 -8.62 6.76 3.37
CA THR A 27 -8.24 7.14 2.02
C THR A 27 -6.72 7.05 1.92
N TRP A 28 -6.25 6.11 1.11
CA TRP A 28 -4.83 5.83 0.91
C TRP A 28 -4.44 6.20 -0.51
N SER A 29 -3.69 7.29 -0.65
CA SER A 29 -3.26 7.83 -1.94
C SER A 29 -1.76 7.65 -2.11
N GLN A 30 -1.34 7.19 -3.29
CA GLN A 30 0.06 7.09 -3.69
C GLN A 30 0.29 7.97 -4.91
N HIS A 31 1.20 8.92 -4.80
CA HIS A 31 1.58 9.87 -5.84
C HIS A 31 2.93 9.46 -6.42
N TYR A 32 2.94 9.20 -7.72
CA TYR A 32 4.12 8.76 -8.46
C TYR A 32 4.76 9.92 -9.21
N PRO A 33 6.08 9.87 -9.44
CA PRO A 33 6.74 10.79 -10.36
C PRO A 33 6.07 10.75 -11.75
N GLY A 34 5.86 11.92 -12.36
CA GLY A 34 5.18 12.03 -13.66
C GLY A 34 3.68 12.27 -13.58
N GLY A 35 3.13 12.55 -12.39
CA GLY A 35 1.75 13.04 -12.22
C GLY A 35 0.69 11.95 -12.10
N HIS A 36 1.08 10.68 -12.24
CA HIS A 36 0.17 9.57 -11.97
C HIS A 36 -0.09 9.46 -10.46
N SER A 37 -1.34 9.23 -10.07
CA SER A 37 -1.73 8.97 -8.70
C SER A 37 -2.75 7.85 -8.65
N MET A 38 -2.73 7.11 -7.55
CA MET A 38 -3.65 6.01 -7.28
C MET A 38 -4.23 6.21 -5.88
N THR A 39 -5.55 6.07 -5.74
CA THR A 39 -6.24 6.24 -4.46
C THR A 39 -7.12 5.04 -4.17
N ASN A 40 -6.87 4.38 -3.03
CA ASN A 40 -7.69 3.32 -2.49
C ASN A 40 -8.50 3.84 -1.31
N LYS A 41 -9.82 3.68 -1.36
CA LYS A 41 -10.73 4.04 -0.26
C LYS A 41 -11.31 2.77 0.32
N PHE A 42 -11.12 2.55 1.62
CA PHE A 42 -11.56 1.32 2.28
C PHE A 42 -12.07 1.60 3.69
N THR A 43 -12.92 0.70 4.17
CA THR A 43 -13.38 0.68 5.56
C THR A 43 -12.89 -0.61 6.20
N ILE A 44 -12.32 -0.52 7.40
CA ILE A 44 -11.85 -1.71 8.13
C ILE A 44 -12.98 -2.73 8.30
N GLY A 45 -12.68 -3.99 8.00
CA GLY A 45 -13.61 -5.11 8.11
C GLY A 45 -14.66 -5.21 7.00
N LYS A 46 -14.64 -4.31 5.99
CA LYS A 46 -15.53 -4.36 4.83
C LYS A 46 -14.76 -4.66 3.55
N GLU A 47 -15.39 -5.43 2.67
CA GLU A 47 -14.86 -5.64 1.33
C GLU A 47 -14.94 -4.33 0.52
N CYS A 48 -13.87 -4.02 -0.21
CA CYS A 48 -13.77 -2.83 -1.05
C CYS A 48 -13.00 -3.14 -2.34
N ASP A 49 -13.23 -2.33 -3.37
CA ASP A 49 -12.43 -2.36 -4.59
C ASP A 49 -11.09 -1.65 -4.34
N MET A 50 -10.00 -2.34 -4.66
CA MET A 50 -8.65 -1.83 -4.56
C MET A 50 -7.94 -1.91 -5.91
N GLU A 51 -6.99 -1.02 -6.09
CA GLU A 51 -6.09 -0.96 -7.24
C GLU A 51 -4.64 -1.12 -6.77
N THR A 52 -3.87 -1.91 -7.53
CA THR A 52 -2.41 -2.05 -7.35
C THR A 52 -1.66 -0.98 -8.14
N MET A 53 -0.39 -0.75 -7.80
CA MET A 53 0.50 0.15 -8.56
C MET A 53 0.58 -0.18 -10.06
N GLY A 54 0.30 -1.44 -10.46
CA GLY A 54 0.27 -1.87 -11.86
C GLY A 54 -1.08 -1.68 -12.55
N GLY A 55 -2.03 -0.93 -11.96
CA GLY A 55 -3.37 -0.70 -12.50
C GLY A 55 -4.32 -1.89 -12.38
N LYS A 56 -3.90 -2.98 -11.72
CA LYS A 56 -4.74 -4.17 -11.53
C LYS A 56 -5.74 -3.93 -10.42
N LYS A 57 -7.03 -4.10 -10.72
CA LYS A 57 -8.13 -3.97 -9.76
C LYS A 57 -8.51 -5.32 -9.16
N PHE A 58 -8.84 -5.34 -7.88
CA PHE A 58 -9.22 -6.52 -7.12
C PHE A 58 -10.11 -6.14 -5.93
N LYS A 59 -10.85 -7.09 -5.36
CA LYS A 59 -11.61 -6.87 -4.13
C LYS A 59 -10.82 -7.39 -2.94
N ALA A 60 -10.85 -6.65 -1.84
CA ALA A 60 -10.09 -6.95 -0.63
C ALA A 60 -10.88 -6.56 0.62
N THR A 61 -10.68 -7.29 1.71
CA THR A 61 -11.05 -6.83 3.05
C THR A 61 -9.79 -6.41 3.80
N VAL A 62 -9.80 -5.20 4.34
CA VAL A 62 -8.69 -4.65 5.12
C VAL A 62 -8.98 -4.81 6.60
N HIS A 63 -8.03 -5.34 7.35
CA HIS A 63 -8.11 -5.52 8.80
C HIS A 63 -7.15 -4.56 9.51
N MET A 64 -7.43 -4.24 10.78
CA MET A 64 -6.55 -3.44 11.62
C MET A 64 -6.48 -4.01 13.03
N GLU A 65 -5.28 -4.24 13.54
CA GLU A 65 -5.03 -4.71 14.90
C GLU A 65 -3.83 -3.95 15.48
N GLY A 66 -3.98 -3.38 16.68
CA GLY A 66 -2.87 -2.66 17.33
C GLY A 66 -2.28 -1.49 16.53
N GLY A 67 -3.05 -0.86 15.63
CA GLY A 67 -2.58 0.19 14.73
C GLY A 67 -1.86 -0.31 13.47
N LYS A 68 -1.76 -1.63 13.29
CA LYS A 68 -1.24 -2.28 12.09
C LYS A 68 -2.37 -2.68 11.16
N ILE A 69 -2.32 -2.20 9.93
CA ILE A 69 -3.25 -2.54 8.86
C ILE A 69 -2.73 -3.78 8.15
N THR A 70 -3.63 -4.70 7.81
CA THR A 70 -3.32 -5.95 7.11
C THR A 70 -4.32 -6.23 5.99
N VAL A 71 -3.81 -6.65 4.83
CA VAL A 71 -4.58 -7.16 3.69
C VAL A 71 -4.04 -8.53 3.33
N GLU A 72 -4.91 -9.53 3.29
CA GLU A 72 -4.53 -10.94 3.06
C GLU A 72 -5.34 -11.57 1.92
N PHE A 73 -4.61 -12.26 1.05
CA PHE A 73 -5.10 -13.14 -0.01
C PHE A 73 -4.30 -14.44 0.04
N PRO A 74 -4.78 -15.54 -0.57
CA PRO A 74 -4.13 -16.85 -0.48
C PRO A 74 -2.61 -16.86 -0.77
N ASN A 75 -2.13 -15.96 -1.63
CA ASN A 75 -0.71 -15.86 -1.99
C ASN A 75 -0.10 -14.47 -1.77
N TYR A 76 -0.84 -13.53 -1.16
CA TYR A 76 -0.39 -12.15 -0.96
C TYR A 76 -0.75 -11.69 0.44
N ARG A 77 0.24 -11.21 1.18
CA ARG A 77 0.02 -10.55 2.46
C ARG A 77 0.68 -9.19 2.43
N GLN A 78 -0.07 -8.14 2.71
CA GLN A 78 0.48 -6.81 2.92
C GLN A 78 0.15 -6.33 4.32
N THR A 79 1.14 -5.76 4.99
CA THR A 79 0.94 -5.06 6.24
C THR A 79 1.49 -3.65 6.16
N SER A 80 0.80 -2.71 6.78
CA SER A 80 1.22 -1.31 6.88
C SER A 80 1.07 -0.84 8.32
N GLU A 81 2.14 -0.28 8.88
CA GLU A 81 2.14 0.22 10.26
C GLU A 81 2.99 1.48 10.40
N ILE A 82 2.64 2.32 11.38
CA ILE A 82 3.46 3.48 11.75
C ILE A 82 4.41 3.07 12.87
N VAL A 83 5.72 3.13 12.60
CA VAL A 83 6.78 2.87 13.57
C VAL A 83 7.52 4.18 13.82
N GLY A 84 7.23 4.82 14.96
CA GLY A 84 7.74 6.16 15.25
C GLY A 84 7.21 7.20 14.25
N ASP A 85 8.11 7.84 13.50
CA ASP A 85 7.81 8.84 12.47
C ASP A 85 7.79 8.26 11.04
N LYS A 86 7.80 6.94 10.90
CA LYS A 86 7.90 6.24 9.61
C LYS A 86 6.67 5.39 9.36
N LEU A 87 6.24 5.36 8.10
CA LEU A 87 5.32 4.36 7.58
C LEU A 87 6.15 3.18 7.05
N VAL A 88 5.92 1.99 7.60
CA VAL A 88 6.55 0.74 7.20
C VAL A 88 5.51 -0.12 6.49
N GLU A 89 5.78 -0.48 5.24
CA GLU A 89 4.93 -1.31 4.40
C GLU A 89 5.69 -2.60 4.03
N ILE A 90 5.09 -3.74 4.31
CA ILE A 90 5.66 -5.07 4.02
C ILE A 90 4.68 -5.82 3.14
N SER A 91 5.11 -6.25 1.96
CA SER A 91 4.33 -7.09 1.04
C SER A 91 5.04 -8.42 0.83
N THR A 92 4.36 -9.53 1.04
CA THR A 92 4.89 -10.88 0.86
C THR A 92 4.08 -11.64 -0.17
N ILE A 93 4.76 -12.22 -1.17
CA ILE A 93 4.16 -13.04 -2.22
C ILE A 93 4.99 -14.30 -2.41
N GLY A 94 4.38 -15.48 -2.22
CA GLY A 94 5.03 -16.77 -2.53
C GLY A 94 6.41 -16.96 -1.87
N GLY A 95 6.61 -16.41 -0.67
CA GLY A 95 7.88 -16.48 0.07
C GLY A 95 8.87 -15.34 -0.20
N VAL A 96 8.58 -14.44 -1.15
CA VAL A 96 9.38 -13.22 -1.40
C VAL A 96 8.75 -12.06 -0.65
N THR A 97 9.55 -11.38 0.18
CA THR A 97 9.13 -10.22 0.96
C THR A 97 9.76 -8.94 0.41
N TYR A 98 8.92 -7.94 0.20
CA TYR A 98 9.27 -6.57 -0.14
C TYR A 98 8.98 -5.67 1.08
N GLU A 99 9.94 -4.84 1.45
CA GLU A 99 9.78 -3.83 2.50
C GLU A 99 10.00 -2.43 1.92
N ARG A 100 9.15 -1.49 2.33
CA ARG A 100 9.27 -0.06 2.04
C ARG A 100 9.13 0.73 3.33
N VAL A 101 10.07 1.63 3.57
CA VAL A 101 10.06 2.54 4.72
C VAL A 101 9.97 3.97 4.21
N SER A 102 8.86 4.62 4.50
CA SER A 102 8.55 5.99 4.09
C SER A 102 8.66 6.92 5.30
N LYS A 103 9.47 7.98 5.18
CA LYS A 103 9.56 9.02 6.21
C LYS A 103 8.32 9.90 6.14
N ARG A 104 7.69 10.21 7.28
CA ARG A 104 6.61 11.20 7.35
C ARG A 104 7.12 12.56 6.88
N LEU A 105 6.38 13.16 5.96
CA LEU A 105 6.58 14.54 5.54
C LEU A 105 5.80 15.46 6.49
N ALA A 106 6.40 16.59 6.85
CA ALA A 106 5.80 17.61 7.71
C ALA A 106 4.79 18.45 6.93
#